data_AF-A0A926AX13-F1
#
_entry.id   AF-A0A926AX13-F1
#
_cell.length_a   1.000
_cell.length_b   1.000
_cell.length_c   1.000
_cell.angle_alpha   90.00
_cell.angle_beta   90.00
_cell.angle_gamma   90.00
#
_symmetry.space_group_name_H-M   'P 1'
#
loop_
_entity.id
_entity.type
_entity.pdbx_description
1 polymer ?
#
loop_
_entity_poly.entity_id
_entity_poly.type
_entity_poly.pdbx_seq_one_letter_code
_entity_poly.pdbx_strand_id
1 'polypeptide(L)' 'MTNVERAQRIKLLVMDVDGTLTDGAMYFSDRGEELKRFSTRDGMGITLLHRAGIMTAI' A
#
# COMPACT_ATOMS: atom_id res chain seq x y z
N MET A 1 -7.04 20.20 -14.96
CA MET A 1 -7.64 19.12 -14.16
C MET A 1 -6.92 19.06 -12.83
N THR A 2 -7.65 19.17 -11.72
CA THR A 2 -7.09 19.12 -10.37
C THR A 2 -6.75 17.68 -9.98
N ASN A 3 -5.96 17.49 -8.92
CA ASN A 3 -5.68 16.15 -8.39
C ASN A 3 -6.95 15.44 -7.90
N VAL A 4 -7.93 16.19 -7.38
CA VAL A 4 -9.22 15.64 -6.95
C VAL A 4 -10.00 15.10 -8.15
N GLU A 5 -10.09 15.86 -9.23
CA GLU A 5 -10.75 15.43 -10.47
C GLU A 5 -10.08 14.20 -11.10
N ARG A 6 -8.75 14.09 -10.97
CA ARG A 6 -8.00 12.91 -11.40
C ARG A 6 -8.31 11.70 -10.53
N ALA A 7 -8.28 11.85 -9.21
CA ALA A 7 -8.50 10.76 -8.25
C ALA A 7 -9.91 10.15 -8.36
N GLN A 8 -10.94 10.96 -8.60
CA GLN A 8 -12.33 10.50 -8.77
C GLN A 8 -12.52 9.47 -9.90
N ARG A 9 -11.60 9.42 -10.87
CA ARG A 9 -11.66 8.50 -12.02
C ARG A 9 -10.93 7.19 -11.77
N ILE A 10 -10.19 7.07 -10.68
CA ILE A 10 -9.38 5.88 -10.39
C ILE A 10 -10.30 4.70 -10.06
N LYS A 11 -10.04 3.56 -10.71
CA LYS A 11 -10.70 2.27 -10.45
C LYS A 11 -9.73 1.19 -9.94
N LEU A 12 -8.43 1.45 -10.04
CA LEU A 12 -7.35 0.57 -9.61
C LEU A 12 -6.22 1.41 -9.01
N LEU A 13 -5.80 1.06 -7.81
CA LEU A 13 -4.57 1.58 -7.18
C LEU A 13 -3.51 0.47 -7.19
N VAL A 14 -2.40 0.70 -7.90
CA VAL A 14 -1.24 -0.19 -7.91
C VAL A 14 -0.18 0.44 -7.01
N MET A 15 0.38 -0.34 -6.09
CA MET A 15 1.32 0.15 -5.09
C MET A 15 2.59 -0.70 -5.13
N ASP A 16 3.74 -0.05 -5.18
CA ASP A 16 4.99 -0.73 -4.88
C ASP A 16 5.03 -1.18 -3.40
N VAL A 17 5.96 -2.06 -3.05
CA VAL A 17 6.14 -2.55 -1.69
C VAL A 17 7.18 -1.72 -0.96
N ASP A 18 8.43 -1.78 -1.39
CA ASP A 18 9.56 -1.30 -0.60
C ASP A 18 9.74 0.22 -0.70
N GLY A 19 9.54 0.90 0.44
CA GLY A 19 9.51 2.36 0.50
C GLY A 19 8.16 2.97 0.13
N THR A 20 7.15 2.15 -0.19
CA THR A 20 5.76 2.57 -0.39
C THR A 20 4.85 2.00 0.71
N LEU A 21 4.69 0.68 0.76
CA LEU A 21 3.92 -0.01 1.82
C LEU A 21 4.78 -0.35 3.04
N THR A 22 6.11 -0.34 2.88
CA THR A 22 7.09 -0.47 3.95
C THR A 22 7.87 0.82 4.10
N ASP A 23 8.65 0.90 5.18
CA ASP A 23 9.61 1.99 5.38
C ASP A 23 10.90 1.86 4.53
N GLY A 24 10.93 0.89 3.61
CA GLY A 24 12.07 0.64 2.71
C GLY A 24 13.22 -0.11 3.38
N ALA A 25 13.10 -0.47 4.65
CA ALA A 25 14.10 -1.26 5.35
C ALA A 25 13.87 -2.77 5.17
N MET A 26 14.98 -3.51 5.15
CA MET A 26 15.01 -4.98 5.18
C MET A 26 15.55 -5.41 6.54
N TYR A 27 14.75 -6.14 7.31
CA TYR A 27 15.15 -6.64 8.62
C TYR A 27 15.51 -8.12 8.51
N PHE A 28 16.66 -8.52 9.04
CA PHE A 28 17.12 -9.90 9.02
C PHE A 28 17.32 -10.42 10.45
N SER A 29 16.80 -11.61 10.75
CA SER A 29 17.08 -12.30 12.02
C SER A 29 18.41 -13.05 11.98
N ASP A 30 18.91 -13.44 13.15
CA ASP A 30 20.13 -14.26 13.30
C ASP A 30 20.00 -15.65 12.65
N ARG A 31 18.77 -16.09 12.38
CA ARG A 31 18.43 -17.34 11.69
C ARG A 31 18.21 -17.16 10.18
N GLY A 32 18.38 -15.95 9.66
CA GLY A 32 18.22 -15.64 8.24
C GLY A 32 16.77 -15.42 7.81
N GLU A 33 15.84 -15.18 8.73
CA GLU A 33 14.48 -14.77 8.37
C GLU A 33 14.48 -13.33 7.89
N GLU A 34 13.70 -13.04 6.87
CA GLU A 34 13.47 -11.68 6.39
C GLU A 34 12.15 -11.16 6.94
N LEU A 35 12.18 -9.97 7.55
CA LEU A 35 11.00 -9.27 8.02
C LEU A 35 10.88 -7.91 7.34
N LYS A 36 9.64 -7.49 7.12
CA LYS A 36 9.27 -6.15 6.62
C LYS A 36 8.24 -5.53 7.54
N ARG A 37 8.33 -4.22 7.76
CA ARG A 37 7.39 -3.48 8.59
C ARG A 37 6.32 -2.81 7.74
N PHE A 38 5.06 -3.17 7.98
CA PHE A 38 3.89 -2.57 7.35
C PHE A 38 3.09 -1.70 8.33
N SER A 39 2.26 -0.81 7.81
CA SER A 39 1.39 0.10 8.56
C SER A 39 -0.04 -0.44 8.66
N THR A 40 -0.55 -0.57 9.88
CA THR A 40 -1.96 -0.94 10.12
C THR A 40 -2.94 0.12 9.61
N ARG A 41 -2.52 1.40 9.61
CA ARG A 41 -3.29 2.51 9.03
C ARG A 41 -3.47 2.33 7.51
N ASP A 42 -2.43 1.88 6.83
CA ASP A 42 -2.48 1.65 5.38
C ASP A 42 -3.36 0.45 5.06
N GLY A 43 -3.31 -0.61 5.89
CA GLY A 43 -4.25 -1.73 5.81
C GLY A 43 -5.73 -1.30 5.92
N MET A 44 -6.04 -0.36 6.82
CA MET A 44 -7.39 0.23 6.89
C MET A 44 -7.71 1.03 5.62
N GLY A 45 -6.75 1.81 5.09
CA GLY A 45 -6.90 2.54 3.83
C GLY A 45 -7.27 1.63 2.66
N ILE A 46 -6.55 0.52 2.49
CA ILE A 46 -6.82 -0.50 1.47
C ILE A 46 -8.22 -1.11 1.65
N THR A 47 -8.59 -1.41 2.90
CA THR A 47 -9.93 -1.93 3.22
C THR A 47 -11.03 -0.94 2.81
N LEU A 48 -10.82 0.36 3.04
CA LEU A 48 -11.77 1.39 2.63
C LEU A 48 -11.83 1.56 1.11
N LEU A 49 -10.71 1.44 0.40
CA LEU A 49 -10.68 1.45 -1.08
C LEU A 49 -11.51 0.30 -1.66
N HIS A 50 -11.36 -0.91 -1.12
CA HIS A 50 -12.16 -2.07 -1.55
C HIS A 50 -13.65 -1.85 -1.30
N ARG A 51 -14.03 -1.30 -0.14
CA ARG A 51 -15.43 -0.92 0.15
C ARG A 51 -15.98 0.14 -0.80
N ALA A 52 -15.12 1.02 -1.30
CA ALA A 52 -15.47 2.02 -2.31
C ALA A 52 -15.48 1.48 -3.76
N GLY A 53 -15.22 0.18 -3.95
CA GLY A 53 -15.18 -0.46 -5.27
C GLY A 53 -13.92 -0.14 -6.08
N ILE A 54 -12.85 0.30 -5.43
CA ILE A 54 -11.54 0.53 -6.05
C ILE A 54 -10.70 -0.72 -5.83
N MET A 55 -10.23 -1.33 -6.92
CA MET A 55 -9.34 -2.48 -6.85
C MET A 55 -7.94 -2.07 -6.42
N THR A 56 -7.19 -2.99 -5.81
CA THR A 56 -5.78 -2.77 -5.49
C THR A 56 -4.91 -3.88 -6.05
N ALA A 57 -3.68 -3.53 -6.43
CA ALA A 57 -2.64 -4.47 -6.82
C ALA A 57 -1.30 -4.05 -6.20
N ILE A 58 -0.38 -5.00 -6.15
CA ILE A 58 1.03 -4.82 -5.79
C ILE A 58 1.85 -5.20 -7.01
#